data_AF-A0A0D3CQ61-F1
#
_entry.id   AF-A0A0D3CQ61-F1
#
_cell.length_a   1.000
_cell.length_b   1.000
_cell.length_c   1.000
_cell.angle_alpha   90.00
_cell.angle_beta   90.00
_cell.angle_gamma   90.00
#
_symmetry.space_group_name_H-M   'P 1'
#
loop_
_entity.id
_entity.type
_entity.pdbx_description
1 polymer ?
#
loop_
_entity_poly.entity_id
_entity_poly.type
_entity_poly.pdbx_seq_one_letter_code
_entity_poly.pdbx_strand_id
1 'polypeptide(L)'
;MHQHQLEGLARLRGALVEAGDWRAISQELPSQHFNWESGHTETACLAFLEKDHWVNQETIDKSIKNSTNRLSDRGGLGVYVHNLGACTMSSKEDQLVTANDGDPVDYLDVMRGAYTNKKTGKIQNPLVRDVIDLVESQKQEYLASQPLSDDGSSASTNLSRVRVNEMVEEAVPKKKGRLVGLALRASSCPSSQTSYVDPMIMDELQKKDERIVALESQNATILAQMAQQDA
;
A
#
# COMPACT_ATOMS: atom_id res chain seq x y z
N MET A 1 19.92 -25.26 -1.37
CA MET A 1 18.74 -26.16 -1.27
C MET A 1 18.04 -26.41 -2.61
N HIS A 2 17.93 -25.43 -3.52
CA HIS A 2 17.36 -25.65 -4.87
C HIS A 2 18.32 -26.26 -5.90
N GLN A 3 19.63 -26.07 -5.77
CA GLN A 3 20.62 -26.68 -6.68
C GLN A 3 20.65 -28.22 -6.54
N HIS A 4 20.58 -28.72 -5.30
CA HIS A 4 20.43 -30.13 -4.99
C HIS A 4 19.12 -30.75 -5.50
N GLN A 5 18.03 -29.98 -5.61
CA GLN A 5 16.75 -30.48 -6.15
C GLN A 5 16.73 -30.53 -7.67
N LEU A 6 17.33 -29.54 -8.33
CA LEU A 6 17.48 -29.54 -9.79
C LEU A 6 18.50 -30.59 -10.26
N GLU A 7 19.59 -30.81 -9.52
CA GLU A 7 20.53 -31.91 -9.76
C GLU A 7 19.90 -33.28 -9.52
N GLY A 8 19.00 -33.41 -8.53
CA GLY A 8 18.22 -34.63 -8.30
C GLY A 8 17.29 -34.96 -9.47
N LEU A 9 16.61 -33.96 -10.02
CA LEU A 9 15.72 -34.12 -11.17
C LEU A 9 16.49 -34.38 -12.48
N ALA A 10 17.66 -33.76 -12.67
CA ALA A 10 18.54 -34.03 -13.81
C ALA A 10 19.14 -35.45 -13.76
N ARG A 11 19.50 -35.95 -12.56
CA ARG A 11 19.94 -37.35 -12.37
C ARG A 11 18.83 -38.37 -12.60
N LEU A 12 17.60 -38.08 -12.16
CA LEU A 12 16.43 -38.93 -12.43
C LEU A 12 16.08 -38.96 -13.92
N ARG A 13 16.20 -37.82 -14.62
CA ARG A 13 15.97 -37.73 -16.07
C ARG A 13 17.07 -38.44 -16.88
N GLY A 14 18.32 -38.38 -16.46
CA GLY A 14 19.43 -39.13 -17.06
C GLY A 14 19.30 -40.64 -16.84
N ALA A 15 18.93 -41.06 -15.63
CA ALA A 15 18.67 -42.46 -15.31
C ALA A 15 17.47 -43.03 -16.08
N LEU A 16 16.42 -42.24 -16.35
CA LEU A 16 15.27 -42.67 -17.17
C LEU A 16 15.62 -42.85 -18.66
N VAL A 17 16.63 -42.14 -19.17
CA VAL A 17 17.07 -42.22 -20.57
C VAL A 17 18.09 -43.35 -20.77
N GLU A 18 18.94 -43.63 -19.78
CA GLU A 18 19.86 -44.78 -19.83
C GLU A 18 19.20 -46.11 -19.42
N ALA A 19 18.17 -46.09 -18.57
CA ALA A 19 17.45 -47.29 -18.16
C ALA A 19 16.36 -47.69 -19.17
N GLY A 20 16.79 -48.06 -20.37
CA GLY A 20 16.02 -48.94 -21.26
C GLY A 20 15.94 -50.39 -20.75
N ASP A 21 16.07 -50.63 -19.44
CA ASP A 21 16.06 -51.95 -18.85
C ASP A 21 15.24 -51.98 -17.54
N TRP A 22 13.93 -51.96 -17.71
CA TRP A 22 12.94 -52.11 -16.64
C TRP A 22 12.98 -53.49 -15.93
N ARG A 23 13.87 -54.41 -16.35
CA ARG A 23 13.96 -55.75 -15.76
C ARG A 23 14.58 -55.78 -14.37
N ALA A 24 15.38 -54.79 -13.99
CA ALA A 24 16.11 -54.80 -12.72
C ALA A 24 15.24 -54.47 -11.48
N ILE A 25 14.08 -53.85 -11.65
CA ILE A 25 13.19 -53.46 -10.53
C ILE A 25 12.17 -54.58 -10.20
N SER A 26 12.07 -55.62 -11.03
CA SER A 26 11.02 -56.65 -10.93
C SER A 26 11.38 -57.88 -10.07
N GLN A 27 12.52 -57.89 -9.36
CA GLN A 27 12.97 -59.08 -8.61
C GLN A 27 12.57 -59.13 -7.12
N GLU A 28 11.88 -58.13 -6.57
CA GLU A 28 11.47 -58.14 -5.13
C GLU A 28 9.96 -58.11 -4.86
N LEU A 29 9.10 -58.30 -5.87
CA LEU A 29 7.66 -58.43 -5.64
C LEU A 29 7.12 -59.77 -6.17
N PRO A 30 6.30 -60.49 -5.37
CA PRO A 30 5.73 -61.76 -5.80
C PRO A 30 4.88 -61.56 -7.06
N SER A 31 5.16 -62.41 -8.04
CA SER A 31 4.63 -62.42 -9.39
C SER A 31 3.10 -62.27 -9.45
N GLN A 32 2.62 -61.04 -9.71
CA GLN A 32 1.43 -60.84 -10.51
C GLN A 32 1.89 -60.31 -11.87
N HIS A 33 1.87 -61.19 -12.86
CA HIS A 33 2.29 -60.88 -14.22
C HIS A 33 1.20 -60.02 -14.88
N PHE A 34 1.27 -58.71 -14.67
CA PHE A 34 0.39 -57.76 -15.34
C PHE A 34 0.98 -57.45 -16.71
N ASN A 35 0.38 -57.99 -17.76
CA ASN A 35 0.80 -57.76 -19.15
C ASN A 35 0.34 -56.36 -19.59
N TRP A 36 1.13 -55.33 -19.28
CA TRP A 36 0.89 -53.99 -19.80
C TRP A 36 1.59 -53.83 -21.14
N GLU A 37 0.81 -53.72 -22.22
CA GLU A 37 1.31 -53.34 -23.54
C GLU A 37 2.00 -51.97 -23.42
N SER A 38 3.30 -51.95 -23.70
CA SER A 38 4.25 -50.88 -23.39
C SER A 38 3.92 -49.50 -23.99
N GLY A 39 3.03 -49.43 -25.00
CA GLY A 39 2.57 -48.15 -25.57
C GLY A 39 1.46 -47.46 -24.77
N HIS A 40 0.67 -48.20 -23.98
CA HIS A 40 -0.43 -47.62 -23.19
C HIS A 40 0.06 -46.96 -21.91
N THR A 41 1.17 -47.46 -21.34
CA THR A 41 1.80 -46.89 -20.15
C THR A 41 2.49 -45.57 -20.46
N GLU A 42 3.11 -45.42 -21.62
CA GLU A 42 3.80 -44.17 -22.00
C GLU A 42 2.80 -43.04 -22.25
N THR A 43 1.70 -43.35 -22.94
CA THR A 43 0.59 -42.40 -23.17
C THR A 43 -0.12 -42.04 -21.86
N ALA A 44 -0.35 -43.02 -20.97
CA ALA A 44 -0.92 -42.78 -19.65
C ALA A 44 0.01 -41.96 -18.74
N CYS A 45 1.32 -42.22 -18.78
CA CYS A 45 2.34 -41.45 -18.05
C CYS A 45 2.45 -40.02 -18.57
N LEU A 46 2.44 -39.81 -19.90
CA LEU A 46 2.42 -38.47 -20.50
C LEU A 46 1.13 -37.72 -20.15
N ALA A 47 -0.03 -38.39 -20.19
CA ALA A 47 -1.30 -37.80 -19.76
C ALA A 47 -1.34 -37.50 -18.24
N PHE A 48 -0.61 -38.26 -17.42
CA PHE A 48 -0.45 -37.98 -15.99
C PHE A 48 0.49 -36.80 -15.74
N LEU A 49 1.60 -36.69 -16.49
CA LEU A 49 2.53 -35.57 -16.42
C LEU A 49 1.93 -34.27 -16.97
N GLU A 50 1.09 -34.35 -18.00
CA GLU A 50 0.30 -33.22 -18.53
C GLU A 50 -0.76 -32.74 -17.51
N LYS A 51 -1.26 -33.65 -16.66
CA LYS A 51 -2.14 -33.32 -15.52
C LYS A 51 -1.39 -32.95 -14.25
N ASP A 52 -0.07 -33.15 -14.20
CA ASP A 52 0.71 -32.82 -13.02
C ASP A 52 0.93 -31.30 -13.00
N HIS A 53 0.08 -30.62 -12.23
CA HIS A 53 0.05 -29.17 -12.07
C HIS A 53 1.44 -28.56 -11.78
N TRP A 54 2.36 -29.34 -11.20
CA TRP A 54 3.72 -28.91 -10.86
C TRP A 54 4.67 -28.83 -12.06
N VAL A 55 4.36 -29.50 -13.17
CA VAL A 55 5.16 -29.48 -14.41
C VAL A 55 4.70 -28.39 -15.38
N ASN A 56 3.50 -27.83 -15.16
CA ASN A 56 2.96 -26.74 -15.97
C ASN A 56 3.87 -25.50 -15.93
N GLN A 57 4.24 -24.98 -17.12
CA GLN A 57 5.11 -23.81 -17.25
C GLN A 57 4.57 -22.58 -16.51
N GLU A 58 3.24 -22.36 -16.53
CA GLU A 58 2.61 -21.26 -15.78
C GLU A 58 2.84 -21.37 -14.27
N THR A 59 2.74 -22.59 -13.71
CA THR A 59 3.00 -22.85 -12.29
C THR A 59 4.46 -22.58 -11.93
N ILE A 60 5.38 -23.00 -12.79
CA ILE A 60 6.82 -22.78 -12.62
C ILE A 60 7.12 -21.27 -12.66
N ASP A 61 6.63 -20.56 -13.66
CA ASP A 61 6.85 -19.11 -13.82
C ASP A 61 6.28 -18.33 -12.63
N LYS A 62 5.07 -18.70 -12.18
CA LYS A 62 4.44 -18.12 -10.99
C LYS A 62 5.25 -18.40 -9.73
N SER A 63 5.77 -19.62 -9.58
CA SER A 63 6.62 -20.02 -8.45
C SER A 63 7.94 -19.24 -8.43
N ILE A 64 8.63 -19.14 -9.57
CA ILE A 64 9.87 -18.36 -9.71
C ILE A 64 9.59 -16.89 -9.37
N LYS A 65 8.53 -16.31 -9.95
CA LYS A 65 8.14 -14.93 -9.65
C LYS A 65 7.83 -14.72 -8.17
N ASN A 66 7.12 -15.65 -7.53
CA ASN A 66 6.82 -15.59 -6.11
C ASN A 66 8.09 -15.73 -5.25
N SER A 67 9.02 -16.60 -5.64
CA SER A 67 10.32 -16.78 -5.00
C SER A 67 11.15 -15.50 -5.07
N THR A 68 11.28 -14.90 -6.26
CA THR A 68 11.97 -13.62 -6.46
C THR A 68 11.32 -12.51 -5.65
N ASN A 69 9.99 -12.45 -5.56
CA ASN A 69 9.30 -11.47 -4.73
C ASN A 69 9.58 -11.67 -3.23
N ARG A 70 9.67 -12.91 -2.75
CA ARG A 70 10.00 -13.22 -1.35
C ARG A 70 11.45 -12.90 -0.97
N LEU A 71 12.37 -13.02 -1.92
CA LEU A 71 13.78 -12.68 -1.76
C LEU A 71 14.12 -11.27 -2.26
N SER A 72 13.11 -10.44 -2.55
CA SER A 72 13.36 -9.10 -3.08
C SER A 72 14.19 -8.28 -2.08
N ASP A 73 15.37 -7.87 -2.53
CA ASP A 73 16.20 -6.96 -1.76
C ASP A 73 15.49 -5.61 -1.65
N ARG A 74 15.44 -5.09 -0.41
CA ARG A 74 14.89 -3.77 -0.11
C ARG A 74 16.00 -2.72 -0.06
N GLY A 75 17.02 -2.87 -0.91
CA GLY A 75 18.20 -2.01 -0.90
C GLY A 75 18.94 -2.03 0.44
N GLY A 76 19.06 -3.21 1.07
CA GLY A 76 19.72 -3.33 2.37
C GLY A 76 18.92 -2.82 3.58
N LEU A 77 17.69 -2.33 3.41
CA LEU A 77 16.84 -1.83 4.50
C LEU A 77 16.26 -2.95 5.41
N GLY A 78 16.61 -4.21 5.15
CA GLY A 78 16.13 -5.37 5.89
C GLY A 78 14.63 -5.63 5.74
N VAL A 79 14.12 -6.55 6.57
CA VAL A 79 12.71 -6.95 6.58
C VAL A 79 11.81 -5.77 6.94
N TYR A 80 10.70 -5.64 6.22
CA TYR A 80 9.69 -4.64 6.55
C TYR A 80 8.94 -5.03 7.83
N VAL A 81 9.02 -4.17 8.86
CA VAL A 81 8.38 -4.41 10.16
C VAL A 81 7.43 -3.25 10.49
N HIS A 82 6.27 -3.58 11.07
CA HIS A 82 5.31 -2.64 11.66
C HIS A 82 4.80 -3.23 13.00
N ASN A 83 4.38 -2.38 13.95
CA ASN A 83 4.07 -2.77 15.33
C ASN A 83 2.56 -2.74 15.68
N LEU A 84 1.69 -2.81 14.67
CA LEU A 84 0.24 -2.75 14.85
C LEU A 84 -0.41 -4.09 15.21
N GLY A 85 0.32 -5.21 15.09
CA GLY A 85 -0.25 -6.54 15.27
C GLY A 85 -1.37 -6.77 14.24
N ALA A 86 -2.56 -7.11 14.71
CA ALA A 86 -3.74 -7.33 13.86
C ALA A 86 -4.49 -6.03 13.49
N CYS A 87 -4.03 -4.86 13.93
CA CYS A 87 -4.67 -3.59 13.61
C CYS A 87 -4.17 -3.01 12.28
N THR A 88 -5.06 -2.31 11.58
CA THR A 88 -4.71 -1.57 10.36
C THR A 88 -4.15 -0.18 10.71
N MET A 89 -3.48 0.46 9.74
CA MET A 89 -3.04 1.86 9.86
C MET A 89 -4.21 2.82 10.12
N SER A 90 -5.36 2.62 9.45
CA SER A 90 -6.57 3.44 9.66
C SER A 90 -7.10 3.29 11.08
N SER A 91 -7.19 2.04 11.56
CA SER A 91 -7.63 1.79 12.94
C SER A 91 -6.66 2.39 13.97
N LYS A 92 -5.37 2.49 13.64
CA LYS A 92 -4.40 3.18 14.49
C LYS A 92 -4.63 4.69 14.50
N GLU A 93 -4.93 5.29 13.35
CA GLU A 93 -5.31 6.69 13.25
C GLU A 93 -6.55 7.00 14.10
N ASP A 94 -7.62 6.20 13.97
CA ASP A 94 -8.85 6.37 14.77
C ASP A 94 -8.58 6.29 16.28
N GLN A 95 -7.68 5.39 16.70
CA GLN A 95 -7.25 5.29 18.10
C GLN A 95 -6.51 6.54 18.56
N LEU A 96 -5.67 7.13 17.71
CA LEU A 96 -4.94 8.36 18.05
C LEU A 96 -5.88 9.56 18.10
N VAL A 97 -6.84 9.66 17.17
CA VAL A 97 -7.89 10.69 17.19
C VAL A 97 -8.72 10.59 18.47
N THR A 98 -9.12 9.38 18.84
CA THR A 98 -9.88 9.14 20.09
C THR A 98 -9.04 9.52 21.33
N ALA A 99 -7.73 9.26 21.31
CA ALA A 99 -6.84 9.62 22.41
C ALA A 99 -6.56 11.13 22.49
N ASN A 100 -6.72 11.86 21.37
CA ASN A 100 -6.58 13.31 21.29
C ASN A 100 -7.93 14.02 21.43
N ASP A 101 -8.86 13.48 22.22
CA ASP A 101 -10.18 14.09 22.47
C ASP A 101 -11.02 14.36 21.20
N GLY A 102 -10.77 13.61 20.12
CA GLY A 102 -11.42 13.78 18.82
C GLY A 102 -10.65 14.67 17.84
N ASP A 103 -9.52 15.25 18.23
CA ASP A 103 -8.72 16.08 17.34
C ASP A 103 -8.02 15.23 16.26
N PRO A 104 -8.09 15.66 14.98
CA PRO A 104 -7.53 14.90 13.88
C PRO A 104 -6.00 14.89 13.93
N VAL A 105 -5.43 13.70 13.82
CA VAL A 105 -3.98 13.46 13.91
C VAL A 105 -3.32 13.59 12.53
N ASP A 106 -2.08 14.05 12.50
CA ASP A 106 -1.27 14.10 11.27
C ASP A 106 -0.65 12.73 10.92
N TYR A 107 -0.18 12.59 9.69
CA TYR A 107 0.42 11.34 9.22
C TYR A 107 1.74 11.00 9.91
N LEU A 108 2.47 12.00 10.41
CA LEU A 108 3.74 11.79 11.07
C LEU A 108 3.55 11.07 12.40
N ASP A 109 2.56 11.50 13.19
CA ASP A 109 2.16 10.85 14.45
C ASP A 109 1.60 9.45 14.21
N VAL A 110 0.82 9.25 13.15
CA VAL A 110 0.33 7.93 12.74
C VAL A 110 1.48 6.99 12.41
N MET A 111 2.47 7.45 11.62
CA MET A 111 3.67 6.66 11.31
C MET A 111 4.49 6.37 12.56
N ARG A 112 4.70 7.36 13.43
CA ARG A 112 5.41 7.16 14.69
C ARG A 112 4.71 6.11 15.55
N GLY A 113 3.39 6.20 15.70
CA GLY A 113 2.61 5.24 16.47
C GLY A 113 2.61 3.81 15.89
N ALA A 114 2.73 3.67 14.56
CA ALA A 114 2.71 2.38 13.88
C ALA A 114 4.06 1.67 13.84
N TYR A 115 5.16 2.41 13.74
CA TYR A 115 6.51 1.84 13.55
C TYR A 115 7.39 1.90 14.80
N THR A 116 6.97 2.62 15.84
CA THR A 116 7.67 2.63 17.12
C THR A 116 7.45 1.32 17.86
N ASN A 117 8.55 0.72 18.33
CA ASN A 117 8.48 -0.45 19.20
C ASN A 117 8.16 0.00 20.64
N LYS A 118 7.11 -0.57 21.23
CA LYS A 118 6.67 -0.21 22.59
C LYS A 118 7.69 -0.52 23.70
N LYS A 119 8.56 -1.51 23.50
CA LYS A 119 9.60 -1.91 24.47
C LYS A 119 10.85 -1.03 24.37
N THR A 120 11.29 -0.71 23.16
CA THR A 120 12.55 0.04 22.94
C THR A 120 12.34 1.53 22.72
N GLY A 121 11.12 1.97 22.41
CA GLY A 121 10.79 3.34 22.04
C GLY A 121 11.36 3.79 20.70
N LYS A 122 12.02 2.89 19.94
CA LYS A 122 12.69 3.22 18.67
C LYS A 122 11.86 2.78 17.48
N ILE A 123 11.96 3.55 16.39
CA ILE A 123 11.40 3.18 15.08
C ILE A 123 12.25 2.06 14.50
N GLN A 124 11.64 0.90 14.26
CA GLN A 124 12.38 -0.29 13.82
C GLN A 124 12.64 -0.35 12.33
N ASN A 125 11.73 0.21 11.52
CA ASN A 125 11.84 0.16 10.08
C ASN A 125 12.76 1.29 9.60
N PRO A 126 13.92 1.00 8.99
CA PRO A 126 14.87 2.04 8.61
C PRO A 126 14.27 3.06 7.63
N LEU A 127 13.51 2.60 6.64
CA LEU A 127 12.83 3.49 5.67
C LEU A 127 11.91 4.49 6.37
N VAL A 128 11.10 4.02 7.31
CA VAL A 128 10.12 4.87 8.00
C VAL A 128 10.83 5.83 8.95
N ARG A 129 11.91 5.37 9.60
CA ARG A 129 12.75 6.24 10.41
C ARG A 129 13.32 7.39 9.58
N ASP A 130 13.93 7.08 8.44
CA ASP A 130 14.56 8.09 7.59
C ASP A 130 13.51 9.09 7.04
N VAL A 131 12.29 8.63 6.74
CA VAL A 131 11.16 9.51 6.36
C VAL A 131 10.75 10.44 7.50
N ILE A 132 10.60 9.90 8.71
CA ILE A 132 10.22 10.70 9.89
C ILE A 132 11.30 11.75 10.17
N ASP A 133 12.58 11.35 10.17
CA ASP A 133 13.71 12.26 10.41
C ASP A 133 13.76 13.39 9.36
N LEU A 134 13.48 13.07 8.09
CA LEU A 134 13.42 14.07 7.01
C LEU A 134 12.28 15.07 7.23
N VAL A 135 11.08 14.60 7.51
CA VAL A 135 9.92 15.49 7.69
C VAL A 135 10.07 16.35 8.96
N GLU A 136 10.62 15.80 10.04
CA GLU A 136 10.94 16.57 11.25
C GLU A 136 11.96 17.67 10.97
N SER A 137 13.00 17.36 10.20
CA SER A 137 14.02 18.34 9.80
C SER A 137 13.40 19.48 8.97
N GLN A 138 12.60 19.14 7.97
CA GLN A 138 11.90 20.14 7.16
C GLN A 138 10.90 20.96 7.98
N LYS A 139 10.20 20.34 8.94
CA LYS A 139 9.28 21.02 9.87
C LYS A 139 10.04 22.07 10.67
N GLN A 140 11.21 21.71 11.17
CA GLN A 140 12.06 22.59 11.97
C GLN A 140 12.63 23.75 11.14
N GLU A 141 13.09 23.48 9.92
CA GLU A 141 13.57 24.50 8.98
C GLU A 141 12.47 25.49 8.59
N TYR A 142 11.26 25.00 8.35
CA TYR A 142 10.11 25.85 8.05
C TYR A 142 9.77 26.78 9.22
N LEU A 143 9.76 26.25 10.45
CA LEU A 143 9.53 27.05 11.66
C LEU A 143 10.65 28.06 11.90
N ALA A 144 11.91 27.69 11.63
CA ALA A 144 13.05 28.61 11.75
C ALA A 144 13.04 29.73 10.69
N SER A 145 12.40 29.49 9.54
CA SER A 145 12.25 30.47 8.46
C SER A 145 11.09 31.46 8.69
N GLN A 146 10.24 31.24 9.70
CA GLN A 146 9.20 32.21 10.04
C GLN A 146 9.81 33.43 10.74
N PRO A 147 9.40 34.66 10.39
CA PRO A 147 9.88 35.85 11.06
C PRO A 147 9.49 35.83 12.55
N LEU A 148 10.44 36.13 13.45
CA LEU A 148 10.10 36.51 14.82
C LEU A 148 9.26 37.79 14.74
N SER A 149 7.96 37.67 15.00
CA SER A 149 7.14 38.85 15.28
C SER A 149 7.66 39.46 16.59
N ASP A 150 8.12 40.70 16.55
CA ASP A 150 8.60 41.48 17.71
C ASP A 150 7.44 41.95 18.62
N ASP A 151 6.20 41.70 18.21
CA ASP A 151 5.03 41.87 19.06
C ASP A 151 4.86 40.60 19.90
N GLY A 152 4.82 40.73 21.23
CA GLY A 152 4.83 39.65 22.25
C GLY A 152 3.67 38.65 22.20
N SER A 153 2.99 38.55 21.07
CA SER A 153 2.09 37.47 20.70
C SER A 153 2.92 36.23 20.39
N SER A 154 2.83 35.20 21.24
CA SER A 154 3.46 33.90 21.00
C SER A 154 3.17 33.44 19.59
N ALA A 155 4.18 33.48 18.72
CA ALA A 155 4.13 32.94 17.38
C ALA A 155 3.48 31.55 17.45
N SER A 156 2.50 31.29 16.59
CA SER A 156 1.87 29.97 16.50
C SER A 156 2.96 28.95 16.13
N THR A 157 3.53 28.30 17.12
CA THR A 157 4.68 27.38 17.01
C THR A 157 4.35 26.07 16.27
N ASN A 158 3.12 25.95 15.76
CA ASN A 158 2.59 24.71 15.21
C ASN A 158 2.22 24.89 13.75
N LEU A 159 2.95 24.18 12.90
CA LEU A 159 2.60 23.96 11.49
C LEU A 159 1.21 23.34 11.36
N SER A 160 0.46 23.72 10.33
CA SER A 160 -0.88 23.16 10.11
C SER A 160 -0.80 21.65 9.79
N ARG A 161 -1.79 20.88 10.24
CA ARG A 161 -1.91 19.43 9.96
C ARG A 161 -1.81 19.12 8.46
N VAL A 162 -2.47 19.93 7.63
CA VAL A 162 -2.47 19.76 6.17
C VAL A 162 -1.05 19.89 5.63
N ARG A 163 -0.31 20.91 6.08
CA ARG A 163 1.06 21.12 5.64
C ARG A 163 2.00 19.99 6.07
N VAL A 164 1.86 19.48 7.30
CA VAL A 164 2.63 18.32 7.75
C VAL A 164 2.30 17.10 6.90
N ASN A 165 1.03 16.85 6.60
CA ASN A 165 0.61 15.73 5.77
C ASN A 165 1.19 15.81 4.34
N GLU A 166 1.18 16.98 3.72
CA GLU A 166 1.83 17.21 2.41
C GLU A 166 3.31 16.83 2.45
N MET A 167 4.04 17.28 3.47
CA MET A 167 5.47 16.96 3.62
C MET A 167 5.71 15.46 3.77
N VAL A 168 4.84 14.74 4.49
CA VAL A 168 4.91 13.29 4.60
C VAL A 168 4.60 12.61 3.26
N GLU A 169 3.57 13.04 2.53
CA GLU A 169 3.19 12.46 1.23
C GLU A 169 4.29 12.60 0.17
N GLU A 170 5.06 13.70 0.22
CA GLU A 170 6.21 13.93 -0.65
C GLU A 170 7.45 13.14 -0.22
N ALA A 171 7.66 12.95 1.08
CA ALA A 171 8.80 12.19 1.61
C ALA A 171 8.63 10.67 1.45
N VAL A 172 7.40 10.16 1.50
CA VAL A 172 7.13 8.72 1.49
C VAL A 172 7.27 8.13 0.08
N PRO A 173 8.09 7.08 -0.11
CA PRO A 173 8.20 6.40 -1.40
C PRO A 173 6.86 5.83 -1.89
N LYS A 174 6.56 6.03 -3.18
CA LYS A 174 5.38 5.49 -3.86
C LYS A 174 5.73 4.18 -4.57
N LYS A 175 5.05 3.07 -4.22
CA LYS A 175 5.20 1.76 -4.88
C LYS A 175 3.86 1.30 -5.45
N LYS A 176 3.78 1.17 -6.78
CA LYS A 176 2.53 0.83 -7.49
C LYS A 176 1.36 1.75 -7.12
N GLY A 177 1.63 3.06 -7.01
CA GLY A 177 0.63 4.07 -6.62
C GLY A 177 0.26 4.08 -5.12
N ARG A 178 0.91 3.26 -4.28
CA ARG A 178 0.66 3.21 -2.83
C ARG A 178 1.82 3.84 -2.07
N LEU A 179 1.50 4.73 -1.15
CA LEU A 179 2.46 5.32 -0.20
C LEU A 179 2.88 4.26 0.82
N VAL A 180 4.18 4.02 0.91
CA VAL A 180 4.72 3.00 1.82
C VAL A 180 4.48 3.42 3.28
N GLY A 181 3.83 2.54 4.04
CA GLY A 181 3.65 2.71 5.48
C GLY A 181 2.53 3.66 5.91
N LEU A 182 1.75 4.17 4.95
CA LEU A 182 0.50 4.88 5.21
C LEU A 182 -0.71 4.01 4.80
N ALA A 183 -1.86 4.27 5.42
CA ALA A 183 -3.12 3.71 4.94
C ALA A 183 -3.52 4.43 3.64
N LEU A 184 -4.20 3.73 2.71
CA LEU A 184 -4.99 4.45 1.72
C LEU A 184 -6.11 5.18 2.49
N ARG A 185 -6.06 6.52 2.51
CA ARG A 185 -7.28 7.28 2.79
C ARG A 185 -8.23 7.10 1.60
N ALA A 186 -9.53 7.09 1.87
CA ALA A 186 -10.56 6.94 0.85
C ALA A 186 -10.50 7.98 -0.27
N SER A 187 -9.73 9.07 -0.11
CA SER A 187 -9.43 10.06 -1.15
C SER A 187 -8.41 9.60 -2.21
N SER A 188 -7.56 8.61 -1.91
CA SER A 188 -6.55 8.08 -2.85
C SER A 188 -6.97 6.77 -3.52
N CYS A 189 -8.08 6.19 -3.10
CA CYS A 189 -8.84 5.34 -3.99
C CYS A 189 -9.47 6.28 -5.02
N PRO A 190 -9.41 6.01 -6.34
CA PRO A 190 -10.55 6.34 -7.18
C PRO A 190 -11.68 5.42 -6.71
N SER A 191 -12.20 5.70 -5.51
CA SER A 191 -13.47 5.15 -5.09
C SER A 191 -14.39 5.60 -6.20
N SER A 192 -15.07 4.65 -6.84
CA SER A 192 -16.17 4.95 -7.75
C SER A 192 -17.29 5.75 -7.07
N GLN A 193 -17.12 6.16 -5.81
CA GLN A 193 -17.66 7.42 -5.31
C GLN A 193 -16.94 8.63 -5.94
N THR A 194 -17.08 8.80 -7.26
CA THR A 194 -17.61 10.11 -7.63
C THR A 194 -18.95 10.13 -6.93
N SER A 195 -19.09 10.89 -5.85
CA SER A 195 -20.43 11.32 -5.44
C SER A 195 -21.03 11.89 -6.71
N TYR A 196 -21.90 11.12 -7.38
CA TYR A 196 -22.51 11.54 -8.62
C TYR A 196 -23.32 12.77 -8.23
N VAL A 197 -22.75 13.94 -8.47
CA VAL A 197 -23.45 15.19 -8.26
C VAL A 197 -24.38 15.28 -9.44
N ASP A 198 -25.65 14.98 -9.19
CA ASP A 198 -26.71 15.07 -10.18
C ASP A 198 -26.59 16.42 -10.90
N PRO A 199 -26.47 16.45 -12.24
CA PRO A 199 -26.41 17.69 -13.00
C PRO A 199 -27.54 18.66 -12.67
N MET A 200 -28.71 18.16 -12.24
CA MET A 200 -29.81 19.00 -11.78
C MET A 200 -29.47 19.77 -10.49
N ILE A 201 -28.69 19.18 -9.58
CA ILE A 201 -28.28 19.83 -8.33
C ILE A 201 -27.28 20.96 -8.61
N MET A 202 -26.38 20.77 -9.59
CA MET A 202 -25.44 21.81 -10.01
C MET A 202 -26.14 23.00 -10.66
N ASP A 203 -27.11 22.74 -11.54
CA ASP A 203 -27.89 23.78 -12.21
C ASP A 203 -28.75 24.57 -11.20
N GLU A 204 -29.31 23.87 -10.20
CA GLU A 204 -30.09 24.52 -9.14
C GLU A 204 -29.22 25.38 -8.21
N LEU A 205 -27.99 24.96 -7.93
CA LEU A 205 -27.01 25.75 -7.18
C LEU A 205 -26.64 27.03 -7.92
N GLN A 206 -26.30 26.92 -9.21
CA GLN A 206 -25.95 28.08 -10.03
C GLN A 206 -27.11 29.09 -10.10
N LYS A 207 -28.34 28.61 -10.26
CA LYS A 207 -29.54 29.46 -10.25
C LYS A 207 -29.77 30.15 -8.90
N LYS A 208 -29.43 29.49 -7.79
CA LYS A 208 -29.50 30.09 -6.44
C LYS A 208 -28.42 31.16 -6.26
N ASP A 209 -27.21 30.92 -6.75
CA ASP A 209 -26.11 31.90 -6.70
C ASP A 209 -26.45 33.16 -7.51
N GLU A 210 -27.01 33.01 -8.72
CA GLU A 210 -27.49 34.15 -9.53
C GLU A 210 -28.57 34.96 -8.81
N ARG A 211 -29.49 34.29 -8.10
CA ARG A 211 -30.52 34.96 -7.31
C ARG A 211 -29.93 35.71 -6.11
N ILE A 212 -28.91 35.16 -5.46
CA ILE A 212 -28.21 35.84 -4.35
C ILE A 212 -27.58 37.14 -4.85
N VAL A 213 -26.84 37.10 -5.96
CA VAL A 213 -26.23 38.30 -6.55
C VAL A 213 -27.28 39.36 -6.92
N ALA A 214 -28.42 38.94 -7.47
CA ALA A 214 -29.51 39.86 -7.78
C ALA A 214 -30.11 40.52 -6.53
N LEU A 215 -30.30 39.76 -5.45
CA LEU A 215 -30.80 40.28 -4.17
C LEU A 215 -29.79 41.20 -3.49
N GLU A 216 -28.50 40.87 -3.53
CA GLU A 216 -27.44 41.72 -2.99
C GLU A 216 -27.37 43.07 -3.72
N SER A 217 -27.50 43.05 -5.05
CA SER A 217 -27.55 44.27 -5.86
C SER A 217 -28.78 45.13 -5.55
N GLN A 218 -29.95 44.51 -5.36
CA GLN A 218 -31.17 45.23 -4.92
C GLN A 218 -30.99 45.83 -3.52
N ASN A 219 -30.44 45.09 -2.58
CA ASN A 219 -30.17 45.58 -1.23
C ASN A 219 -29.19 46.75 -1.24
N ALA A 220 -28.11 46.67 -2.03
CA ALA A 220 -27.17 47.78 -2.21
C ALA A 220 -27.85 49.03 -2.78
N THR A 221 -28.78 48.84 -3.73
CA THR A 221 -29.56 49.93 -4.32
C THR A 221 -30.50 50.58 -3.30
N ILE A 222 -31.19 49.78 -2.47
CA ILE A 222 -32.07 50.28 -1.41
C ILE A 222 -31.26 51.06 -0.38
N LEU A 223 -30.11 50.55 0.06
CA LEU A 223 -29.21 51.23 1.00
C LEU A 223 -28.73 52.57 0.44
N ALA A 224 -28.39 52.64 -0.86
CA ALA A 224 -28.00 53.88 -1.50
C ALA A 224 -29.14 54.91 -1.59
N GLN A 225 -30.37 54.46 -1.85
CA GLN A 225 -31.56 55.33 -1.86
C GLN A 225 -31.90 55.87 -0.48
N MET A 226 -31.79 55.04 0.56
CA MET A 226 -31.97 55.48 1.95
C MET A 226 -30.93 56.54 2.33
N ALA A 227 -29.66 56.34 1.98
CA ALA A 227 -28.60 57.31 2.25
C ALA A 227 -28.78 58.66 1.53
N GLN A 228 -29.51 58.70 0.41
CA GLN A 228 -29.85 59.92 -0.31
C GLN A 228 -31.09 60.65 0.26
N GLN A 229 -31.95 59.97 1.01
CA GLN A 229 -33.11 60.57 1.67
C GLN A 229 -32.75 61.24 3.01
N ASP A 230 -31.61 60.87 3.61
CA ASP A 230 -31.12 61.40 4.88
C ASP A 230 -30.10 62.56 4.71
N ALA A 231 -29.90 63.06 3.49
CA ALA A 231 -29.01 64.18 3.14
C ALA A 231 -29.80 65.44 2.74
#